data_AF-A0A2W4MCP0-F1
#
_entry.id   AF-A0A2W4MCP0-F1
#
_cell.length_a   1.000
_cell.length_b   1.000
_cell.length_c   1.000
_cell.angle_alpha   90.00
_cell.angle_beta   90.00
_cell.angle_gamma   90.00
#
_symmetry.space_group_name_H-M   'P 1'
#
loop_
_entity.id
_entity.type
_entity.pdbx_description
1 polymer ?
#
loop_
_entity_poly.entity_id
_entity_poly.type
_entity_poly.pdbx_seq_one_letter_code
_entity_poly.pdbx_strand_id
1 'polypeptide(L)' 'MTSPTRAIDRLRCAACGRLLTDSYYFLQGRPERYCRRCMQERPRCDSCSAPLGERAWRLHDGRTLCERCHLSFITI' A
#
# COMPACT_ATOMS: atom_id res chain seq x y z
N MET A 1 -3.77 5.40 37.00
CA MET A 1 -4.44 6.08 35.87
C MET A 1 -3.39 6.46 34.83
N THR A 2 -2.96 5.50 34.01
CA THR A 2 -1.95 5.71 32.96
C THR A 2 -2.66 6.17 31.68
N SER A 3 -2.61 7.48 31.43
CA SER A 3 -3.04 8.09 30.18
C SER A 3 -2.03 7.75 29.07
N PRO A 4 -2.42 7.09 27.97
CA PRO A 4 -1.53 6.97 26.82
C PRO A 4 -1.59 8.31 26.07
N THR A 5 -0.55 9.11 26.21
CA THR A 5 -0.26 10.21 25.29
C THR A 5 -0.19 9.59 23.89
N ARG A 6 -1.30 9.68 23.18
CA ARG A 6 -1.52 9.21 21.80
C ARG A 6 -0.37 9.75 20.95
N ALA A 7 0.64 8.92 20.70
CA ALA A 7 1.46 9.09 19.51
C ALA A 7 0.45 9.05 18.36
N ILE A 8 0.18 10.21 17.75
CA ILE A 8 -0.52 10.25 16.47
C ILE A 8 0.48 9.62 15.51
N ASP A 9 0.48 8.30 15.46
CA ASP A 9 1.15 7.56 14.42
C ASP A 9 0.47 8.01 13.14
N ARG A 10 1.13 8.94 12.44
CA ARG A 10 0.58 9.61 11.27
C ARG A 10 0.54 8.57 10.16
N LEU A 11 -0.54 7.80 10.12
CA LEU A 11 -0.77 6.77 9.13
C LEU A 11 -0.67 7.40 7.74
N ARG A 12 0.17 6.83 6.89
CA ARG A 12 0.38 7.27 5.51
C ARG A 12 -0.13 6.21 4.53
N CYS A 13 -0.61 6.66 3.39
CA CYS A 13 -0.96 5.79 2.28
C CYS A 13 0.30 5.09 1.77
N ALA A 14 0.31 3.77 1.74
CA ALA A 14 1.46 3.01 1.25
C ALA A 14 1.70 3.17 -0.26
N ALA A 15 0.71 3.64 -1.03
CA ALA A 15 0.88 3.87 -2.47
C ALA A 15 1.40 5.28 -2.79
N CYS A 16 0.84 6.33 -2.16
CA CYS A 16 1.18 7.73 -2.52
C CYS A 16 1.86 8.53 -1.40
N GLY A 17 2.10 7.95 -0.23
CA GLY A 17 2.79 8.60 0.89
C GLY A 17 2.01 9.71 1.61
N ARG A 18 0.83 10.10 1.11
CA ARG A 18 -0.03 11.13 1.73
C ARG A 18 -0.54 10.67 3.09
N LEU A 19 -0.74 11.63 3.99
CA LEU A 19 -1.36 11.40 5.30
C LEU A 19 -2.79 10.88 5.12
N LEU A 20 -3.14 9.88 5.92
CA LEU A 20 -4.50 9.35 6.03
C LEU A 20 -5.18 10.12 7.16
N THR A 21 -5.84 11.22 6.81
CA THR A 21 -6.60 12.08 7.73
C THR A 21 -8.02 11.59 7.97
N ASP A 22 -8.51 10.74 7.06
CA ASP A 22 -9.90 10.26 7.00
C ASP A 22 -9.93 8.72 6.97
N SER A 23 -11.08 8.16 6.59
CA SER A 23 -11.23 6.73 6.33
C SER A 23 -10.17 6.21 5.34
N TYR A 24 -9.63 5.04 5.66
CA TYR A 24 -8.65 4.34 4.85
C TYR A 24 -9.11 2.92 4.54
N TYR A 25 -8.51 2.34 3.51
CA TYR A 25 -8.72 0.97 3.09
C TYR A 25 -7.50 0.13 3.45
N PHE A 26 -7.74 -1.14 3.77
CA PHE A 26 -6.70 -2.14 3.92
C PHE A 26 -7.09 -3.36 3.08
N LEU A 27 -6.11 -4.20 2.77
CA LEU A 27 -6.32 -5.46 2.06
C LEU A 27 -6.18 -6.60 3.07
N GLN A 28 -7.00 -7.63 2.92
CA GLN A 28 -6.91 -8.80 3.79
C GLN A 28 -5.50 -9.41 3.74
N GLY A 29 -4.94 -9.72 4.91
CA GLY A 29 -3.58 -10.25 5.05
C GLY A 29 -2.45 -9.22 4.85
N ARG A 30 -2.74 -7.91 4.89
CA ARG A 30 -1.75 -6.85 4.68
C ARG A 30 -1.85 -5.74 5.73
N PRO A 31 -0.71 -5.33 6.34
CA PRO A 31 -0.69 -4.23 7.31
C PRO A 31 -0.75 -2.83 6.66
N GLU A 32 -0.49 -2.72 5.35
CA GLU A 32 -0.49 -1.45 4.64
C GLU A 32 -1.90 -0.85 4.52
N ARG A 33 -1.97 0.49 4.58
CA ARG A 33 -3.21 1.26 4.46
C ARG A 33 -3.16 2.15 3.22
N TYR A 34 -4.33 2.37 2.63
CA TYR A 34 -4.47 3.08 1.36
C TYR A 34 -5.57 4.13 1.45
N CYS A 35 -5.33 5.29 0.85
CA CYS A 35 -6.37 6.31 0.76
C CYS A 35 -7.43 5.91 -0.29
N ARG A 36 -8.64 6.45 -0.13
CA ARG A 36 -9.75 6.24 -1.09
C ARG A 36 -9.34 6.51 -2.53
N ARG A 37 -8.61 7.60 -2.75
CA ARG A 37 -8.15 8.02 -4.07
C ARG A 37 -7.28 6.96 -4.75
N CYS A 38 -6.27 6.44 -4.05
CA CYS A 38 -5.42 5.38 -4.60
C CYS A 38 -6.22 4.10 -4.87
N MET A 39 -7.20 3.78 -4.04
CA MET A 39 -8.07 2.63 -4.27
C MET A 39 -9.00 2.80 -5.48
N GLN A 40 -9.35 4.01 -5.88
CA GLN A 40 -10.28 4.22 -7.00
C GLN A 40 -9.55 4.47 -8.32
N GLU A 41 -8.44 5.21 -8.27
CA GLU A 41 -7.81 5.76 -9.48
C GLU A 41 -6.57 4.98 -9.94
N ARG A 42 -5.83 4.36 -9.03
CA ARG A 42 -4.54 3.75 -9.39
C ARG A 42 -4.73 2.33 -9.95
N PRO A 43 -3.93 1.95 -10.96
CA PRO A 43 -3.85 0.56 -11.40
C PRO A 43 -3.46 -0.35 -10.23
N ARG A 44 -3.82 -1.63 -10.33
CA ARG A 44 -3.61 -2.62 -9.28
C ARG A 44 -2.40 -3.50 -9.57
N CYS A 45 -1.74 -3.92 -8.51
CA CYS A 45 -0.76 -5.01 -8.57
C CYS A 45 -1.48 -6.29 -8.98
N ASP A 46 -1.00 -6.94 -10.05
CA ASP A 46 -1.60 -8.17 -10.56
C ASP A 46 -1.50 -9.36 -9.59
N SER A 47 -0.60 -9.28 -8.60
CA SER A 47 -0.41 -10.35 -7.60
C SER A 47 -1.26 -10.17 -6.34
N CYS A 48 -1.52 -8.94 -5.91
CA CYS A 48 -2.13 -8.70 -4.60
C CYS A 48 -3.25 -7.67 -4.59
N SER A 49 -3.60 -7.14 -5.75
CA SER A 49 -4.65 -6.13 -5.95
C SER A 49 -4.41 -4.80 -5.21
N ALA A 50 -3.25 -4.61 -4.58
CA ALA A 50 -2.88 -3.34 -3.97
C ALA A 50 -2.71 -2.26 -5.04
N PRO A 51 -3.11 -1.01 -4.77
CA PRO A 51 -2.90 0.07 -5.71
C PRO A 51 -1.40 0.30 -5.87
N LEU A 52 -0.94 0.44 -7.12
CA LEU A 52 0.47 0.64 -7.43
C LEU A 52 0.95 1.98 -6.86
N GLY A 53 2.11 1.94 -6.19
CA GLY A 53 2.75 3.14 -5.68
C GLY A 53 3.51 3.92 -6.74
N GLU A 54 4.36 4.86 -6.32
CA GLU A 54 5.32 5.52 -7.23
C GLU A 54 6.29 4.51 -7.86
N ARG A 55 6.58 3.43 -7.13
CA ARG A 55 7.43 2.34 -7.61
C ARG A 55 6.57 1.14 -7.97
N ALA A 56 6.64 0.74 -9.24
CA ALA A 56 5.99 -0.45 -9.78
C ALA A 56 6.91 -1.11 -10.81
N TRP A 57 6.85 -2.43 -10.93
CA TRP A 57 7.71 -3.22 -11.81
C TRP A 57 6.87 -4.02 -12.78
N ARG A 58 7.11 -3.84 -14.07
CA ARG A 58 6.50 -4.66 -15.11
C ARG A 58 7.41 -5.86 -15.39
N LEU A 59 6.85 -7.05 -15.22
CA LEU A 59 7.51 -8.32 -15.48
C LEU A 59 7.47 -8.64 -16.99
N HIS A 60 8.33 -9.57 -17.41
CA HIS A 60 8.42 -10.05 -18.79
C HIS A 60 7.12 -10.71 -19.29
N ASP A 61 6.34 -11.29 -18.38
CA ASP A 61 5.03 -11.89 -18.66
C ASP A 61 3.89 -10.86 -18.76
N GLY A 62 4.20 -9.57 -18.66
CA GLY A 62 3.26 -8.46 -18.78
C GLY A 62 2.58 -8.02 -17.50
N ARG A 63 2.72 -8.77 -16.39
CA ARG A 63 2.18 -8.38 -15.09
C ARG A 63 2.92 -7.18 -14.51
N THR A 64 2.21 -6.35 -13.77
CA THR A 64 2.76 -5.21 -13.02
C THR A 64 2.62 -5.43 -11.52
N LEU A 65 3.74 -5.37 -10.81
CA LEU A 65 3.82 -5.62 -9.38
C LEU A 65 4.11 -4.36 -8.58
N CYS A 66 3.52 -4.29 -7.38
CA CYS A 66 3.94 -3.33 -6.37
C CYS A 66 5.30 -3.72 -5.78
N GLU A 67 5.98 -2.76 -5.13
CA GLU A 67 7.30 -2.95 -4.51
C GLU A 67 7.39 -4.19 -3.64
N ARG A 68 6.43 -4.39 -2.72
CA ARG A 68 6.44 -5.55 -1.82
C ARG A 68 6.33 -6.88 -2.57
N CYS A 69 5.46 -6.96 -3.58
CA CYS A 69 5.34 -8.19 -4.36
C CYS A 69 6.60 -8.43 -5.18
N HIS A 70 7.16 -7.40 -5.82
CA HIS A 70 8.40 -7.49 -6.58
C HIS A 70 9.58 -7.99 -5.74
N LEU A 71 9.77 -7.45 -4.52
CA LEU A 71 10.82 -7.90 -3.61
C LEU A 71 10.65 -9.37 -3.18
N SER A 72 9.42 -9.83 -2.99
CA SER A 72 9.14 -11.23 -2.63
C SER A 72 9.58 -12.23 -3.71
N PHE A 73 9.67 -11.81 -4.98
CA PHE A 73 10.18 -12.66 -6.07
C PHE A 73 11.71 -12.68 -6.14
N ILE A 74 12.41 -11.73 -5.52
CA ILE A 74 13.87 -11.61 -5.61
C ILE A 74 14.59 -12.42 -4.51
N THR A 75 13.92 -12.69 -3.39
CA THR A 75 14.55 -13.34 -2.22
C THR A 75 14.42 -14.87 -2.23
N ILE A 76 14.31 -15.50 -3.40
CA ILE A 76 14.24 -16.97 -3.57
C ILE A 76 15.58 -17.50 -4.05
#